data_AF-A0A2V9X8X5-F1
#
_entry.id   AF-A0A2V9X8X5-F1
#
_cell.length_a   1.000
_cell.length_b   1.000
_cell.length_c   1.000
_cell.angle_alpha   90.00
_cell.angle_beta   90.00
_cell.angle_gamma   90.00
#
_symmetry.space_group_name_H-M   'P 1'
#
loop_
_entity.id
_entity.type
_entity.pdbx_description
1 polymer ?
#
loop_
_entity_poly.entity_id
_entity_poly.type
_entity_poly.pdbx_seq_one_letter_code
_entity_poly.pdbx_strand_id
1 'polypeptide(L)'
;KELFQSDTQFTEASLNVGATYPPHSMLLFEPLGFSNIHTAYLLWYVLQTAALVAAIELLRRIFLGGSGVWGLGLAALLLFALRGTWVTINFGQTNFLVLLLILLYWRDHELPRAGVWLALGILVKLYVVFLLLYPLLRRQWLVVAWTVVSSLLLAFASLLVLGPTTFFSYFTLHPASHLPSWVYSERINQSLLAVILRNSNGGLGNRGPLAQPLFLALALLLACVTSWLVYRLRRRCEYGLALVLVLTLLLYPGTLVHYTLILLIPLLVIWEYREDFPGGIWGTVGLIAFVYGSIALQQGDSTFAAMLLVWMVLAGLAVFRTQNLQTIQPEGSDLLTAPH
;
A
#
# COMPACT_ATOMS: atom_id res chain seq x y z
N LYS A 1 6.02 51.13 3.62
CA LYS A 1 5.72 49.72 3.28
C LYS A 1 7.04 48.96 3.35
N GLU A 2 7.56 48.73 4.55
CA GLU A 2 8.59 47.72 4.73
C GLU A 2 7.86 46.38 4.68
N LEU A 3 7.96 45.71 3.53
CA LEU A 3 7.48 44.35 3.39
C LEU A 3 8.27 43.48 4.38
N PHE A 4 7.56 42.60 5.09
CA PHE A 4 8.13 41.46 5.80
C PHE A 4 9.29 40.88 4.98
N GLN A 5 10.53 41.11 5.42
CA GLN A 5 11.65 40.29 4.94
C GLN A 5 11.45 38.94 5.60
N SER A 6 11.08 37.94 4.81
CA SER A 6 11.05 36.56 5.30
C SER A 6 12.44 36.23 5.84
N ASP A 7 12.48 35.72 7.08
CA ASP A 7 13.69 35.16 7.65
C ASP A 7 14.30 34.18 6.63
N THR A 8 15.62 34.24 6.44
CA THR A 8 16.39 33.30 5.60
C THR A 8 15.97 31.85 5.89
N GLN A 9 15.71 31.54 7.16
CA GLN A 9 15.24 30.22 7.58
C GLN A 9 13.84 29.87 7.03
N PHE A 10 12.92 30.84 6.97
CA PHE A 10 11.60 30.65 6.37
C PHE A 10 11.69 30.48 4.85
N THR A 11 12.51 31.31 4.17
CA THR A 11 12.71 31.21 2.73
C THR A 11 13.31 29.86 2.35
N GLU A 12 14.33 29.39 3.07
CA GLU A 12 14.93 28.07 2.84
C GLU A 12 13.95 26.92 3.14
N ALA A 13 13.20 27.00 4.24
CA ALA A 13 12.32 25.92 4.67
C ALA A 13 10.97 25.87 3.93
N SER A 14 10.52 26.96 3.29
CA SER A 14 9.17 27.06 2.72
C SER A 14 9.12 27.55 1.27
N LEU A 15 10.12 28.29 0.78
CA LEU A 15 10.12 28.85 -0.57
C LEU A 15 11.14 28.16 -1.50
N ASN A 16 12.27 27.69 -0.96
CA ASN A 16 13.30 26.94 -1.70
C ASN A 16 13.20 25.42 -1.47
N VAL A 17 11.99 24.92 -1.25
CA VAL A 17 11.74 23.48 -1.19
C VAL A 17 11.56 22.95 -2.61
N GLY A 18 12.26 21.87 -2.95
CA GLY A 18 12.00 21.15 -4.20
C GLY A 18 10.55 20.65 -4.27
N ALA A 19 10.14 20.16 -5.43
CA ALA A 19 8.81 19.56 -5.58
C ALA A 19 8.57 18.50 -4.50
N THR A 20 7.55 18.63 -3.65
CA THR A 20 7.34 17.75 -2.48
C THR A 20 6.94 16.31 -2.86
N TYR A 21 6.42 16.14 -4.08
CA TYR A 21 5.98 14.86 -4.62
C TYR A 21 6.88 14.46 -5.80
N PRO A 22 7.02 13.15 -6.09
CA PRO A 22 7.68 12.71 -7.30
C PRO A 22 7.13 13.45 -8.53
N PRO A 23 7.97 13.86 -9.49
CA PRO A 23 7.52 14.72 -10.60
C PRO A 23 6.30 14.16 -11.35
N HIS A 24 6.24 12.85 -11.52
CA HIS A 24 5.12 12.18 -12.17
C HIS A 24 3.81 12.22 -11.39
N SER A 25 3.83 12.35 -10.06
CA SER A 25 2.62 12.56 -9.27
C SER A 25 2.00 13.93 -9.54
N MET A 26 2.80 14.93 -9.93
CA MET A 26 2.29 16.27 -10.26
C MET A 26 1.40 16.25 -11.51
N LEU A 27 1.63 15.33 -12.45
CA LEU A 27 0.78 15.14 -13.63
C LEU A 27 -0.67 14.79 -13.27
N LEU A 28 -0.92 14.21 -12.09
CA LEU A 28 -2.28 13.93 -11.62
C LEU A 28 -3.05 15.22 -11.30
N PHE A 29 -2.35 16.23 -10.81
CA PHE A 29 -2.94 17.47 -10.32
C PHE A 29 -2.85 18.63 -11.32
N GLU A 30 -1.90 18.57 -12.25
CA GLU A 30 -1.66 19.61 -13.26
C GLU A 30 -2.94 20.01 -14.02
N PRO A 31 -3.81 19.08 -14.48
CA PRO A 31 -5.03 19.46 -15.19
C PRO A 31 -6.01 20.28 -14.35
N LEU A 32 -5.99 20.11 -13.02
CA LEU A 32 -6.86 20.86 -12.11
C LEU A 32 -6.41 22.33 -12.00
N GLY A 33 -5.12 22.59 -12.23
CA GLY A 33 -4.51 23.92 -12.20
C GLY A 33 -5.00 24.87 -13.30
N PHE A 34 -5.60 24.35 -14.37
CA PHE A 34 -6.23 25.17 -15.42
C PHE A 34 -7.59 25.77 -15.02
N SER A 35 -8.10 25.43 -13.83
CA SER A 35 -9.40 25.88 -13.33
C SER A 35 -9.27 26.62 -12.01
N ASN A 36 -10.31 27.37 -11.61
CA ASN A 36 -10.34 27.99 -10.29
C ASN A 36 -10.45 26.91 -9.18
N ILE A 37 -10.12 27.28 -7.94
CA ILE A 37 -10.07 26.33 -6.81
C ILE A 37 -11.39 25.60 -6.55
N HIS A 38 -12.55 26.24 -6.78
CA HIS A 38 -13.86 25.61 -6.59
C HIS A 38 -14.13 24.54 -7.65
N THR A 39 -13.81 24.83 -8.90
CA THR A 39 -13.92 23.87 -10.01
C THR A 39 -12.92 22.73 -9.84
N ALA A 40 -11.67 23.02 -9.51
CA ALA A 40 -10.64 22.02 -9.22
C ALA A 40 -11.07 21.08 -8.09
N TYR A 41 -11.60 21.64 -7.00
CA TYR A 41 -12.15 20.87 -5.88
C TYR A 41 -13.28 19.95 -6.33
N LEU A 42 -14.26 20.45 -7.09
CA LEU A 42 -15.37 19.63 -7.60
C LEU A 42 -14.87 18.49 -8.48
N LEU A 43 -14.00 18.78 -9.46
CA LEU A 43 -13.43 17.79 -10.36
C LEU A 43 -12.65 16.71 -9.60
N TRP A 44 -11.90 17.12 -8.57
CA TRP A 44 -11.18 16.19 -7.71
C TRP A 44 -12.11 15.23 -6.97
N TYR A 45 -13.18 15.74 -6.35
CA TYR A 45 -14.14 14.87 -5.64
C TYR A 45 -14.96 13.99 -6.59
N VAL A 46 -15.26 14.44 -7.80
CA VAL A 46 -15.88 13.61 -8.85
C VAL A 46 -14.96 12.43 -9.20
N LEU A 47 -13.68 12.69 -9.46
CA LEU A 47 -12.69 11.66 -9.75
C LEU A 47 -12.57 10.65 -8.58
N GLN A 48 -12.50 11.15 -7.35
CA GLN A 48 -12.38 10.34 -6.15
C GLN A 48 -13.61 9.48 -5.90
N THR A 49 -14.81 10.02 -6.15
CA THR A 49 -16.07 9.31 -6.04
C THR A 49 -16.16 8.22 -7.11
N ALA A 50 -15.79 8.52 -8.35
CA ALA A 50 -15.73 7.53 -9.42
C ALA A 50 -14.76 6.39 -9.08
N ALA A 51 -13.58 6.73 -8.54
CA ALA A 51 -12.59 5.74 -8.11
C ALA A 51 -13.11 4.87 -6.96
N LEU A 52 -13.79 5.47 -5.99
CA LEU A 52 -14.43 4.77 -4.87
C LEU A 52 -15.51 3.79 -5.35
N VAL A 53 -16.42 4.23 -6.23
CA VAL A 53 -17.48 3.38 -6.79
C VAL A 53 -16.87 2.21 -7.58
N ALA A 54 -15.87 2.48 -8.42
CA ALA A 54 -15.17 1.44 -9.17
C ALA A 54 -14.44 0.44 -8.24
N ALA A 55 -13.82 0.92 -7.16
CA ALA A 55 -13.17 0.08 -6.17
C ALA A 55 -14.17 -0.82 -5.43
N ILE A 56 -15.33 -0.31 -5.02
CA ILE A 56 -16.40 -1.09 -4.38
C ILE A 56 -16.88 -2.20 -5.33
N GLU A 57 -17.10 -1.89 -6.60
CA GLU A 57 -17.51 -2.88 -7.60
C GLU A 57 -16.42 -3.94 -7.85
N LEU A 58 -15.14 -3.56 -7.87
CA LEU A 58 -14.05 -4.53 -7.99
C LEU A 58 -13.91 -5.40 -6.74
N LEU A 59 -14.02 -4.84 -5.53
CA LEU A 59 -14.03 -5.62 -4.28
C LEU A 59 -15.14 -6.66 -4.31
N ARG A 60 -16.34 -6.27 -4.77
CA ARG A 60 -17.46 -7.19 -4.95
C ARG A 60 -17.12 -8.29 -5.95
N ARG A 61 -16.62 -7.94 -7.14
CA ARG A 61 -16.31 -8.93 -8.19
C ARG A 61 -15.21 -9.90 -7.80
N ILE A 62 -14.18 -9.42 -7.12
CA ILE A 62 -13.00 -10.21 -6.76
C ILE A 62 -13.32 -11.13 -5.57
N PHE A 63 -13.93 -10.60 -4.51
CA PHE A 63 -14.05 -11.33 -3.23
C PHE A 63 -15.47 -11.75 -2.85
N LEU A 64 -16.51 -11.12 -3.41
CA LEU A 64 -17.91 -11.30 -3.00
C LEU A 64 -18.83 -11.65 -4.18
N GLY A 65 -18.29 -12.25 -5.25
CA GLY A 65 -18.99 -12.45 -6.52
C GLY A 65 -20.26 -13.29 -6.40
N GLY A 66 -20.29 -14.25 -5.48
CA GLY A 66 -21.44 -15.13 -5.22
C GLY A 66 -22.64 -14.46 -4.54
N SER A 67 -22.49 -13.22 -4.03
CA SER A 67 -23.52 -12.53 -3.24
C SER A 67 -24.37 -11.53 -4.04
N GLY A 68 -24.19 -11.43 -5.36
CA GLY A 68 -24.97 -10.52 -6.21
C GLY A 68 -24.93 -9.07 -5.74
N VAL A 69 -26.09 -8.41 -5.70
CA VAL A 69 -26.25 -7.01 -5.22
C VAL A 69 -25.94 -6.83 -3.73
N TRP A 70 -26.14 -7.87 -2.92
CA TRP A 70 -25.81 -7.83 -1.49
C TRP A 70 -24.30 -7.74 -1.26
N GLY A 71 -23.51 -8.35 -2.14
CA GLY A 71 -22.05 -8.21 -2.13
C GLY A 71 -21.60 -6.76 -2.36
N LEU A 72 -22.35 -5.98 -3.16
CA LEU A 72 -22.07 -4.56 -3.36
C LEU A 72 -22.31 -3.77 -2.08
N GLY A 73 -23.47 -4.01 -1.44
CA GLY A 73 -23.82 -3.38 -0.16
C GLY A 73 -22.82 -3.73 0.94
N LEU A 74 -22.38 -4.99 1.01
CA LEU A 74 -21.38 -5.43 1.98
C LEU A 74 -20.00 -4.81 1.71
N ALA A 75 -19.52 -4.79 0.46
CA ALA A 75 -18.25 -4.14 0.11
C ALA A 75 -18.26 -2.64 0.48
N ALA A 76 -19.37 -1.95 0.17
CA ALA A 76 -19.56 -0.55 0.55
C ALA A 76 -19.56 -0.39 2.08
N LEU A 77 -20.33 -1.20 2.80
CA LEU A 77 -20.42 -1.17 4.26
C LEU A 77 -19.05 -1.37 4.90
N LEU A 78 -18.30 -2.39 4.49
CA LEU A 78 -16.97 -2.68 5.00
C LEU A 78 -16.00 -1.51 4.74
N LEU A 79 -16.06 -0.91 3.54
CA LEU A 79 -15.18 0.21 3.21
C LEU A 79 -15.55 1.48 4.00
N PHE A 80 -16.83 1.83 4.09
CA PHE A 80 -17.29 3.01 4.86
C PHE A 80 -17.19 2.84 6.38
N ALA A 81 -17.19 1.61 6.89
CA ALA A 81 -16.92 1.34 8.30
C ALA A 81 -15.45 1.57 8.69
N LEU A 82 -14.51 1.63 7.72
CA LEU A 82 -13.12 2.00 7.99
C LEU A 82 -12.98 3.51 8.14
N ARG A 83 -12.39 3.93 9.26
CA ARG A 83 -12.08 5.35 9.50
C ARG A 83 -11.19 5.95 8.42
N GLY A 84 -10.31 5.15 7.81
CA GLY A 84 -9.45 5.63 6.72
C GLY A 84 -10.22 6.16 5.52
N THR A 85 -11.42 5.64 5.25
CA THR A 85 -12.32 6.13 4.20
C THR A 85 -12.81 7.54 4.51
N TRP A 86 -13.27 7.80 5.73
CA TRP A 86 -13.73 9.12 6.15
C TRP A 86 -12.60 10.15 6.19
N VAL A 87 -11.44 9.78 6.69
CA VAL A 87 -10.26 10.66 6.68
C VAL A 87 -9.85 10.95 5.22
N THR A 88 -9.96 9.98 4.32
CA THR A 88 -9.69 10.18 2.88
C THR A 88 -10.66 11.18 2.26
N ILE A 89 -11.96 11.09 2.59
CA ILE A 89 -12.99 12.05 2.14
C ILE A 89 -12.72 13.44 2.71
N ASN A 90 -12.44 13.55 4.01
CA ASN A 90 -12.29 14.84 4.70
C ASN A 90 -11.05 15.62 4.23
N PHE A 91 -9.96 14.92 3.88
CA PHE A 91 -8.72 15.54 3.43
C PHE A 91 -8.52 15.48 1.91
N GLY A 92 -9.49 14.96 1.15
CA GLY A 92 -9.37 14.77 -0.29
C GLY A 92 -8.15 13.91 -0.70
N GLN A 93 -7.79 12.90 0.09
CA GLN A 93 -6.56 12.12 -0.10
C GLN A 93 -6.64 11.14 -1.28
N THR A 94 -5.54 10.88 -1.98
CA THR A 94 -5.51 10.02 -3.20
C THR A 94 -5.78 8.52 -2.97
N ASN A 95 -6.16 8.08 -1.76
CA ASN A 95 -6.20 6.66 -1.41
C ASN A 95 -7.27 5.87 -2.17
N PHE A 96 -8.37 6.48 -2.62
CA PHE A 96 -9.35 5.75 -3.46
C PHE A 96 -8.81 5.42 -4.83
N LEU A 97 -8.02 6.31 -5.44
CA LEU A 97 -7.29 6.04 -6.68
C LEU A 97 -6.28 4.91 -6.47
N VAL A 98 -5.53 4.95 -5.36
CA VAL A 98 -4.57 3.88 -5.04
C VAL A 98 -5.28 2.54 -4.81
N LEU A 99 -6.39 2.53 -4.06
CA LEU A 99 -7.19 1.32 -3.85
C LEU A 99 -7.67 0.73 -5.19
N LEU A 100 -8.23 1.57 -6.07
CA LEU A 100 -8.66 1.14 -7.39
C LEU A 100 -7.51 0.52 -8.21
N LEU A 101 -6.35 1.19 -8.24
CA LEU A 101 -5.19 0.71 -8.98
C LEU A 101 -4.61 -0.58 -8.40
N ILE A 102 -4.61 -0.74 -7.07
CA ILE A 102 -4.22 -1.99 -6.42
C ILE A 102 -5.21 -3.10 -6.75
N LEU A 103 -6.53 -2.84 -6.80
CA LEU A 103 -7.54 -3.83 -7.17
C LEU A 103 -7.46 -4.23 -8.64
N LEU A 104 -7.16 -3.29 -9.54
CA LEU A 104 -6.91 -3.58 -10.95
C LEU A 104 -5.64 -4.42 -11.14
N TYR A 105 -4.57 -4.06 -10.42
CA TYR A 105 -3.35 -4.86 -10.34
C TYR A 105 -3.65 -6.26 -9.81
N TRP A 106 -4.41 -6.37 -8.72
CA TRP A 106 -4.80 -7.63 -8.10
C TRP A 106 -5.55 -8.54 -9.07
N ARG A 107 -6.57 -8.00 -9.75
CA ARG A 107 -7.34 -8.73 -10.77
C ARG A 107 -6.47 -9.24 -11.91
N ASP A 108 -5.54 -8.41 -12.38
CA ASP A 108 -4.75 -8.68 -13.57
C ASP A 108 -3.35 -9.24 -13.24
N HIS A 109 -3.03 -9.62 -12.00
CA HIS A 109 -1.66 -9.81 -11.52
C HIS A 109 -0.83 -10.89 -12.26
N GLU A 110 -1.48 -11.78 -13.03
CA GLU A 110 -0.82 -12.76 -13.89
C GLU A 110 -0.58 -12.25 -15.34
N LEU A 111 -1.15 -11.10 -15.71
CA LEU A 111 -1.12 -10.53 -17.05
C LEU A 111 -0.11 -9.37 -17.15
N PRO A 112 0.55 -9.16 -18.29
CA PRO A 112 1.51 -8.07 -18.45
C PRO A 112 0.96 -6.67 -18.12
N ARG A 113 -0.34 -6.43 -18.40
CA ARG A 113 -1.01 -5.15 -18.09
C ARG A 113 -1.07 -4.80 -16.60
N ALA A 114 -0.93 -5.78 -15.69
CA ALA A 114 -0.76 -5.48 -14.27
C ALA A 114 0.42 -4.54 -14.02
N GLY A 115 1.46 -4.62 -14.86
CA GLY A 115 2.61 -3.73 -14.76
C GLY A 115 2.23 -2.26 -14.94
N VAL A 116 1.27 -1.96 -15.82
CA VAL A 116 0.73 -0.62 -16.06
C VAL A 116 -0.03 -0.10 -14.84
N TRP A 117 -0.91 -0.93 -14.25
CA TRP A 117 -1.63 -0.57 -13.03
C TRP A 117 -0.69 -0.28 -11.87
N LEU A 118 0.38 -1.06 -11.75
CA LEU A 118 1.38 -0.88 -10.73
C LEU A 118 2.17 0.43 -10.93
N ALA A 119 2.56 0.75 -12.17
CA ALA A 119 3.22 2.02 -12.50
C ALA A 119 2.33 3.24 -12.22
N LEU A 120 1.05 3.18 -12.56
CA LEU A 120 0.07 4.22 -12.22
C LEU A 120 -0.11 4.33 -10.70
N GLY A 121 -0.12 3.20 -9.97
CA GLY A 121 -0.20 3.19 -8.52
C GLY A 121 1.01 3.86 -7.87
N ILE A 122 2.22 3.57 -8.37
CA ILE A 122 3.46 4.26 -7.98
C ILE A 122 3.35 5.75 -8.24
N LEU A 123 2.77 6.14 -9.38
CA LEU A 123 2.56 7.55 -9.72
C LEU A 123 1.68 8.25 -8.70
N VAL A 124 0.60 7.61 -8.25
CA VAL A 124 -0.32 8.21 -7.29
C VAL A 124 0.30 8.22 -5.88
N LYS A 125 0.92 7.11 -5.46
CA LYS A 125 1.65 6.99 -4.20
C LYS A 125 2.86 6.05 -4.32
N LEU A 126 4.04 6.59 -4.04
CA LEU A 126 5.32 5.91 -4.21
C LEU A 126 5.42 4.58 -3.45
N TYR A 127 4.74 4.43 -2.30
CA TYR A 127 4.78 3.19 -1.52
C TYR A 127 4.30 1.97 -2.31
N VAL A 128 3.46 2.16 -3.34
CA VAL A 128 2.95 1.07 -4.17
C VAL A 128 4.10 0.30 -4.85
N VAL A 129 5.29 0.92 -4.97
CA VAL A 129 6.50 0.26 -5.49
C VAL A 129 6.85 -1.03 -4.75
N PHE A 130 6.55 -1.13 -3.45
CA PHE A 130 6.83 -2.35 -2.68
C PHE A 130 6.04 -3.57 -3.18
N LEU A 131 4.90 -3.37 -3.86
CA LEU A 131 4.16 -4.46 -4.49
C LEU A 131 4.94 -5.14 -5.64
N LEU A 132 5.98 -4.49 -6.22
CA LEU A 132 6.89 -5.12 -7.18
C LEU A 132 7.60 -6.34 -6.62
N LEU A 133 7.72 -6.46 -5.29
CA LEU A 133 8.31 -7.63 -4.65
C LEU A 133 7.59 -8.91 -5.06
N TYR A 134 6.27 -8.88 -5.20
CA TYR A 134 5.49 -10.05 -5.62
C TYR A 134 5.88 -10.56 -7.02
N PRO A 135 5.74 -9.78 -8.12
CA PRO A 135 6.07 -10.26 -9.46
C PRO A 135 7.56 -10.59 -9.61
N LEU A 136 8.46 -9.91 -8.88
CA LEU A 136 9.89 -10.27 -8.83
C LEU A 136 10.10 -11.68 -8.27
N LEU A 137 9.55 -11.97 -7.09
CA LEU A 137 9.67 -13.29 -6.46
C LEU A 137 8.98 -14.39 -7.28
N ARG A 138 7.91 -14.03 -7.98
CA ARG A 138 7.13 -14.94 -8.84
C ARG A 138 7.69 -15.04 -10.26
N ARG A 139 8.80 -14.36 -10.55
CA ARG A 139 9.46 -14.33 -11.87
C ARG A 139 8.51 -13.93 -13.00
N GLN A 140 7.56 -13.04 -12.70
CA GLN A 140 6.63 -12.47 -13.66
C GLN A 140 7.31 -11.30 -14.40
N TRP A 141 8.38 -11.61 -15.13
CA TRP A 141 9.27 -10.61 -15.73
C TRP A 141 8.56 -9.67 -16.70
N LEU A 142 7.50 -10.14 -17.38
CA LEU A 142 6.67 -9.28 -18.22
C LEU A 142 5.97 -8.20 -17.38
N VAL A 143 5.34 -8.55 -16.25
CA VAL A 143 4.71 -7.57 -15.34
C VAL A 143 5.75 -6.54 -14.89
N VAL A 144 6.93 -6.99 -14.48
CA VAL A 144 8.05 -6.12 -14.07
C VAL A 144 8.48 -5.19 -15.20
N ALA A 145 8.68 -5.72 -16.42
CA ALA A 145 9.06 -4.94 -17.59
C ALA A 145 8.02 -3.86 -17.93
N TRP A 146 6.74 -4.21 -17.91
CA TRP A 146 5.65 -3.25 -18.15
C TRP A 146 5.56 -2.20 -17.05
N THR A 147 5.85 -2.52 -15.78
CA THR A 147 5.97 -1.49 -14.73
C THR A 147 7.11 -0.53 -15.02
N VAL A 148 8.31 -1.05 -15.32
CA VAL A 148 9.48 -0.21 -15.61
C VAL A 148 9.23 0.69 -16.81
N VAL A 149 8.78 0.13 -17.94
CA VAL A 149 8.51 0.90 -19.16
C VAL A 149 7.44 1.97 -18.91
N SER A 150 6.33 1.63 -18.25
CA SER A 150 5.27 2.58 -17.96
C SER A 150 5.74 3.69 -17.01
N SER A 151 6.51 3.37 -15.96
CA SER A 151 7.09 4.36 -15.05
C SER A 151 8.07 5.29 -15.76
N LEU A 152 8.91 4.77 -16.66
CA LEU A 152 9.82 5.58 -17.47
C LEU A 152 9.07 6.51 -18.42
N LEU A 153 8.01 6.03 -19.07
CA LEU A 153 7.16 6.86 -19.94
C LEU A 153 6.48 7.99 -19.15
N LEU A 154 5.96 7.69 -17.95
CA LEU A 154 5.36 8.71 -17.07
C LEU A 154 6.40 9.72 -16.60
N ALA A 155 7.60 9.27 -16.21
CA ALA A 155 8.68 10.17 -15.83
C ALA A 155 9.12 11.07 -17.00
N PHE A 156 9.24 10.51 -18.20
CA PHE A 156 9.55 11.27 -19.41
C PHE A 156 8.46 12.28 -19.75
N ALA A 157 7.18 11.90 -19.68
CA ALA A 157 6.07 12.82 -19.86
C ALA A 157 6.10 13.96 -18.83
N SER A 158 6.48 13.67 -17.59
CA SER A 158 6.61 14.68 -16.53
C SER A 158 7.74 15.66 -16.83
N LEU A 159 8.87 15.16 -17.33
CA LEU A 159 9.99 15.99 -17.75
C LEU A 159 9.59 16.94 -18.89
N LEU A 160 8.81 16.46 -19.85
CA LEU A 160 8.31 17.27 -20.97
C LEU A 160 7.31 18.35 -20.51
N VAL A 161 6.38 18.01 -19.62
CA VAL A 161 5.32 18.93 -19.15
C VAL A 161 5.85 19.95 -18.15
N LEU A 162 6.63 19.50 -17.15
CA LEU A 162 7.09 20.35 -16.05
C LEU A 162 8.40 21.09 -16.36
N GLY A 163 9.12 20.65 -17.39
CA GLY A 163 10.46 21.11 -17.73
C GLY A 163 11.56 20.53 -16.83
N PRO A 164 12.83 20.61 -17.27
CA PRO A 164 13.97 20.01 -16.57
C PRO A 164 14.19 20.59 -15.17
N THR A 165 14.06 21.91 -15.01
CA THR A 165 14.30 22.58 -13.72
C THR A 165 13.37 22.06 -12.63
N THR A 166 12.06 22.04 -12.90
CA THR A 166 11.05 21.53 -11.96
C THR A 166 11.25 20.04 -11.69
N PHE A 167 11.48 19.25 -12.74
CA PHE A 167 11.67 17.81 -12.62
C PHE A 167 12.88 17.45 -11.74
N PHE A 168 14.04 18.07 -11.98
CA PHE A 168 15.25 17.78 -11.22
C PHE A 168 15.23 18.36 -9.79
N SER A 169 14.42 19.39 -9.54
CA SER A 169 14.26 19.98 -8.19
C SER A 169 13.85 18.95 -7.12
N TYR A 170 13.05 17.93 -7.49
CA TYR A 170 12.67 16.84 -6.60
C TYR A 170 13.89 16.08 -6.06
N PHE A 171 14.88 15.86 -6.92
CA PHE A 171 16.09 15.10 -6.60
C PHE A 171 17.17 15.97 -5.96
N THR A 172 17.29 17.24 -6.37
CA THR A 172 18.38 18.13 -5.93
C THR A 172 18.04 18.92 -4.67
N LEU A 173 16.77 19.25 -4.44
CA LEU A 173 16.29 20.03 -3.29
C LEU A 173 15.46 19.16 -2.33
N HIS A 174 15.87 17.89 -2.21
CA HIS A 174 15.20 16.76 -1.58
C HIS A 174 14.16 17.16 -0.51
N PRO A 175 12.84 17.14 -0.79
CA PRO A 175 11.83 17.67 0.12
C PRO A 175 11.85 17.01 1.50
N ALA A 176 12.19 15.71 1.54
CA ALA A 176 12.24 14.97 2.79
C ALA A 176 13.49 15.29 3.65
N SER A 177 14.52 15.96 3.13
CA SER A 177 15.63 16.44 3.97
C SER A 177 15.26 17.68 4.79
N HIS A 178 14.15 18.33 4.45
CA HIS A 178 13.61 19.47 5.18
C HIS A 178 12.40 19.11 6.06
N LEU A 179 11.91 17.87 5.99
CA LEU A 179 10.83 17.42 6.86
C LEU A 179 11.35 17.31 8.30
N PRO A 180 10.73 18.01 9.26
CA PRO A 180 11.10 17.86 10.65
C PRO A 180 10.96 16.41 11.13
N SER A 181 11.89 15.94 11.96
CA SER A 181 11.89 14.56 12.44
C SER A 181 10.60 14.15 13.15
N TRP A 182 9.90 15.11 13.78
CA TRP A 182 8.64 14.86 14.49
C TRP A 182 7.53 14.34 13.58
N VAL A 183 7.52 14.70 12.29
CA VAL A 183 6.54 14.24 11.29
C VAL A 183 6.52 12.71 11.19
N TYR A 184 7.69 12.07 11.29
CA TYR A 184 7.79 10.61 11.27
C TYR A 184 7.30 9.95 12.57
N SER A 185 7.23 10.68 13.68
CA SER A 185 6.77 10.17 14.99
C SER A 185 5.32 10.48 15.31
N GLU A 186 4.65 11.30 14.51
CA GLU A 186 3.26 11.71 14.73
C GLU A 186 2.33 10.50 14.93
N ARG A 187 1.34 10.64 15.82
CA ARG A 187 0.38 9.56 16.09
C ARG A 187 -0.47 9.18 14.88
N ILE A 188 -0.63 10.08 13.91
CA ILE A 188 -1.31 9.74 12.65
C ILE A 188 -0.47 8.79 11.78
N ASN A 189 0.85 8.76 11.96
CA ASN A 189 1.76 7.83 11.31
C ASN A 189 1.83 6.51 12.08
N GLN A 190 1.47 5.44 11.37
CA GLN A 190 1.29 4.08 11.88
C GLN A 190 2.27 3.11 11.20
N SER A 191 3.38 3.62 10.65
CA SER A 191 4.47 2.81 10.13
C SER A 191 5.32 2.20 11.26
N LEU A 192 6.09 1.16 10.93
CA LEU A 192 7.08 0.57 11.84
C LEU A 192 8.07 1.61 12.35
N LEU A 193 8.55 2.50 11.48
CA LEU A 193 9.45 3.58 11.85
C LEU A 193 8.82 4.48 12.92
N ALA A 194 7.56 4.88 12.73
CA ALA A 194 6.88 5.78 13.65
C ALA A 194 6.75 5.20 15.06
N VAL A 195 6.41 3.91 15.15
CA VAL A 195 6.36 3.18 16.42
C VAL A 195 7.72 3.14 17.09
N ILE A 196 8.79 2.86 16.34
CA ILE A 196 10.15 2.87 16.89
C ILE A 196 10.51 4.26 17.41
N LEU A 197 10.28 5.32 16.63
CA LEU A 197 10.61 6.69 17.02
C LEU A 197 9.81 7.17 18.23
N ARG A 198 8.55 6.76 18.39
CA ARG A 198 7.75 7.09 19.58
C ARG A 198 8.23 6.40 20.86
N ASN A 199 8.79 5.20 20.73
CA ASN A 199 9.19 4.36 21.86
C ASN A 199 10.71 4.40 22.11
N SER A 200 11.49 5.01 21.22
CA SER A 200 12.92 5.19 21.37
C SER A 200 13.25 6.65 21.67
N ASN A 201 14.21 6.91 22.55
CA ASN A 201 14.76 8.26 22.75
C ASN A 201 15.59 8.75 21.54
N GLY A 202 15.71 7.94 20.47
CA GLY A 202 16.49 8.22 19.27
C GLY A 202 15.64 8.92 18.22
N GLY A 203 15.72 10.25 18.17
CA GLY A 203 15.18 11.02 17.04
C GLY A 203 16.01 10.82 15.77
N LEU A 204 15.41 11.10 14.62
CA LEU A 204 16.12 11.09 13.33
C LEU A 204 17.07 12.29 13.15
N GLY A 205 16.89 13.38 13.92
CA GLY A 205 17.56 14.65 13.66
C GLY A 205 17.27 15.14 12.23
N ASN A 206 18.29 15.65 11.53
CA ASN A 206 18.20 16.03 10.12
C ASN A 206 18.43 14.85 9.14
N ARG A 207 18.35 13.61 9.62
CA ARG A 207 18.59 12.41 8.80
C ARG A 207 17.27 11.78 8.37
N GLY A 208 17.27 11.08 7.24
CA GLY A 208 16.09 10.37 6.74
C GLY A 208 15.81 9.04 7.47
N PRO A 209 14.67 8.38 7.17
CA PRO A 209 14.28 7.07 7.71
C PRO A 209 15.36 5.99 7.72
N LEU A 210 16.23 5.98 6.69
CA LEU A 210 17.30 5.00 6.52
C LEU A 210 18.44 5.16 7.54
N ALA A 211 18.45 6.22 8.34
CA ALA A 211 19.43 6.39 9.41
C ALA A 211 19.07 5.63 10.69
N GLN A 212 17.87 5.03 10.78
CA GLN A 212 17.40 4.34 11.98
C GLN A 212 17.72 2.83 11.88
N PRO A 213 18.70 2.30 12.65
CA PRO A 213 19.21 0.94 12.46
C PRO A 213 18.22 -0.16 12.87
N LEU A 214 17.43 0.06 13.93
CA LEU A 214 16.42 -0.90 14.39
C LEU A 214 15.30 -1.05 13.34
N PHE A 215 14.88 0.05 12.72
CA PHE A 215 13.93 0.05 11.62
C PHE A 215 14.48 -0.75 10.45
N LEU A 216 15.73 -0.51 10.03
CA LEU A 216 16.34 -1.28 8.93
C LEU A 216 16.42 -2.78 9.26
N ALA A 217 16.82 -3.15 10.47
CA ALA A 217 16.92 -4.54 10.89
C ALA A 217 15.56 -5.25 10.88
N LEU A 218 14.53 -4.63 11.46
CA LEU A 218 13.18 -5.19 11.50
C LEU A 218 12.50 -5.17 10.12
N ALA A 219 12.73 -4.13 9.32
CA ALA A 219 12.23 -4.05 7.95
C ALA A 219 12.83 -5.16 7.07
N LEU A 220 14.14 -5.39 7.18
CA LEU A 220 14.82 -6.48 6.49
C LEU A 220 14.27 -7.84 6.93
N LEU A 221 14.10 -8.06 8.25
CA LEU A 221 13.51 -9.28 8.78
C LEU A 221 12.11 -9.54 8.20
N LEU A 222 11.21 -8.56 8.27
CA LEU A 222 9.84 -8.67 7.74
C LEU A 222 9.85 -8.91 6.22
N ALA A 223 10.72 -8.22 5.48
CA ALA A 223 10.87 -8.42 4.04
C ALA A 223 11.42 -9.80 3.69
N CYS A 224 12.40 -10.31 4.42
CA CYS A 224 12.96 -11.65 4.25
C CYS A 224 11.93 -12.74 4.54
N VAL A 225 11.21 -12.64 5.67
CA VAL A 225 10.16 -13.60 6.04
C VAL A 225 9.04 -13.57 5.00
N THR A 226 8.57 -12.38 4.62
CA THR A 226 7.55 -12.23 3.57
C THR A 226 8.02 -12.86 2.25
N SER A 227 9.26 -12.58 1.84
CA SER A 227 9.81 -13.10 0.58
C SER A 227 9.93 -14.62 0.60
N TRP A 228 10.39 -15.18 1.72
CA TRP A 228 10.48 -16.62 1.93
C TRP A 228 9.11 -17.30 1.86
N LEU A 229 8.08 -16.73 2.51
CA LEU A 229 6.70 -17.24 2.45
C LEU A 229 6.14 -17.18 1.04
N VAL A 230 6.26 -16.03 0.35
CA VAL A 230 5.78 -15.86 -1.03
C VAL A 230 6.44 -16.85 -1.98
N TYR A 231 7.74 -17.12 -1.79
CA TYR A 231 8.48 -18.11 -2.57
C TYR A 231 8.01 -19.55 -2.30
N ARG A 232 7.67 -19.88 -1.05
CA ARG A 232 7.20 -21.21 -0.63
C ARG A 232 5.74 -21.49 -1.03
N LEU A 233 4.91 -20.47 -1.15
CA LEU A 233 3.50 -20.61 -1.56
C LEU A 233 3.40 -21.05 -3.03
N ARG A 234 2.48 -21.97 -3.34
CA ARG A 234 2.24 -22.45 -4.72
C ARG A 234 1.83 -21.32 -5.68
N ARG A 235 2.06 -21.53 -6.98
CA ARG A 235 1.50 -20.69 -8.07
C ARG A 235 -0.03 -20.59 -7.87
N ARG A 236 -0.58 -19.36 -7.77
CA ARG A 236 -2.00 -18.99 -7.51
C ARG A 236 -2.52 -18.80 -6.08
N CYS A 237 -1.66 -18.71 -5.06
CA CYS A 237 -2.14 -18.36 -3.72
C CYS A 237 -2.15 -16.83 -3.49
N GLU A 238 -3.34 -16.27 -3.28
CA GLU A 238 -3.58 -14.84 -3.03
C GLU A 238 -2.91 -14.32 -1.75
N TYR A 239 -2.61 -15.21 -0.78
CA TYR A 239 -1.89 -14.86 0.46
C TYR A 239 -0.54 -14.21 0.20
N GLY A 240 0.18 -14.65 -0.83
CA GLY A 240 1.50 -14.08 -1.14
C GLY A 240 1.39 -12.60 -1.48
N LEU A 241 0.38 -12.22 -2.27
CA LEU A 241 0.17 -10.83 -2.63
C LEU A 241 -0.39 -10.03 -1.44
N ALA A 242 -1.28 -10.63 -0.64
CA ALA A 242 -1.81 -10.04 0.59
C ALA A 242 -0.69 -9.71 1.60
N LEU A 243 0.26 -10.64 1.78
CA LEU A 243 1.43 -10.45 2.67
C LEU A 243 2.28 -9.26 2.22
N VAL A 244 2.59 -9.18 0.92
CA VAL A 244 3.37 -8.06 0.36
C VAL A 244 2.62 -6.73 0.51
N LEU A 245 1.29 -6.74 0.35
CA LEU A 245 0.46 -5.54 0.55
C LEU A 245 0.48 -5.04 2.00
N VAL A 246 0.38 -5.93 2.99
CA VAL A 246 0.47 -5.52 4.40
C VAL A 246 1.90 -5.11 4.76
N LEU A 247 2.92 -5.84 4.28
CA LEU A 247 4.32 -5.47 4.43
C LEU A 247 4.57 -4.03 3.94
N THR A 248 3.99 -3.68 2.79
CA THR A 248 4.08 -2.34 2.22
C THR A 248 3.57 -1.26 3.19
N LEU A 249 2.43 -1.50 3.84
CA LEU A 249 1.88 -0.57 4.84
C LEU A 249 2.75 -0.50 6.11
N LEU A 250 3.34 -1.62 6.54
CA LEU A 250 4.23 -1.63 7.70
C LEU A 250 5.54 -0.89 7.45
N LEU A 251 6.14 -1.05 6.26
CA LEU A 251 7.48 -0.56 5.96
C LEU A 251 7.52 0.86 5.39
N TYR A 252 6.45 1.34 4.76
CA TYR A 252 6.45 2.70 4.22
C TYR A 252 6.53 3.73 5.37
N PRO A 253 7.59 4.55 5.44
CA PRO A 253 7.82 5.47 6.58
C PRO A 253 6.71 6.50 6.81
N GLY A 254 5.85 6.74 5.81
CA GLY A 254 4.74 7.67 5.84
C GLY A 254 3.36 7.00 5.82
N THR A 255 3.23 5.75 6.30
CA THR A 255 1.91 5.10 6.39
C THR A 255 1.06 5.81 7.43
N LEU A 256 0.11 6.62 6.96
CA LEU A 256 -0.81 7.35 7.82
C LEU A 256 -2.09 6.55 8.07
N VAL A 257 -2.84 6.90 9.11
CA VAL A 257 -4.09 6.20 9.49
C VAL A 257 -5.10 6.08 8.35
N HIS A 258 -5.09 6.99 7.37
CA HIS A 258 -5.99 6.94 6.22
C HIS A 258 -5.62 5.89 5.16
N TYR A 259 -4.48 5.22 5.30
CA TYR A 259 -4.06 4.12 4.43
C TYR A 259 -4.76 2.81 4.83
N THR A 260 -5.41 2.76 6.00
CA THR A 260 -6.08 1.58 6.54
C THR A 260 -7.20 1.02 5.65
N LEU A 261 -7.77 1.83 4.75
CA LEU A 261 -8.76 1.35 3.78
C LEU A 261 -8.18 0.28 2.83
N ILE A 262 -6.87 0.30 2.59
CA ILE A 262 -6.16 -0.71 1.80
C ILE A 262 -6.12 -2.08 2.52
N LEU A 263 -6.21 -2.09 3.85
CA LEU A 263 -6.24 -3.31 4.66
C LEU A 263 -7.52 -4.14 4.43
N LEU A 264 -8.55 -3.57 3.81
CA LEU A 264 -9.74 -4.32 3.43
C LEU A 264 -9.41 -5.49 2.47
N ILE A 265 -8.46 -5.31 1.56
CA ILE A 265 -8.06 -6.35 0.60
C ILE A 265 -7.55 -7.61 1.32
N PRO A 266 -6.49 -7.55 2.18
CA PRO A 266 -6.01 -8.73 2.88
C PRO A 266 -7.05 -9.32 3.84
N LEU A 267 -7.93 -8.50 4.44
CA LEU A 267 -9.04 -9.01 5.26
C LEU A 267 -10.03 -9.82 4.43
N LEU A 268 -10.35 -9.39 3.20
CA LEU A 268 -11.21 -10.13 2.29
C LEU A 268 -10.54 -11.40 1.75
N VAL A 269 -9.21 -11.41 1.58
CA VAL A 269 -8.47 -12.65 1.30
C VAL A 269 -8.63 -13.62 2.48
N ILE A 270 -8.47 -13.18 3.73
CA ILE A 270 -8.70 -14.06 4.89
C ILE A 270 -10.15 -14.57 4.90
N TRP A 271 -11.12 -13.73 4.58
CA TRP A 271 -12.53 -14.12 4.45
C TRP A 271 -12.79 -15.16 3.36
N GLU A 272 -12.17 -15.01 2.19
CA GLU A 272 -12.30 -15.95 1.08
C GLU A 272 -11.85 -17.36 1.51
N TYR A 273 -10.77 -17.43 2.28
CA TYR A 273 -10.19 -18.67 2.81
C TYR A 273 -10.53 -18.91 4.29
N ARG A 274 -11.67 -18.40 4.77
CA ARG A 274 -12.11 -18.50 6.17
C ARG A 274 -12.17 -19.93 6.72
N GLU A 275 -12.36 -20.93 5.86
CA GLU A 275 -12.39 -22.34 6.27
C GLU A 275 -11.03 -22.85 6.77
N ASP A 276 -9.92 -22.22 6.34
CA ASP A 276 -8.58 -22.54 6.86
C ASP A 276 -8.25 -21.82 8.16
N PHE A 277 -9.05 -20.81 8.53
CA PHE A 277 -8.78 -19.99 9.70
C PHE A 277 -9.27 -20.67 10.98
N PRO A 278 -8.52 -20.62 12.10
CA PRO A 278 -8.99 -21.16 13.37
C PRO A 278 -10.34 -20.58 13.79
N GLY A 279 -11.33 -21.46 14.03
CA GLY A 279 -12.71 -21.05 14.33
C GLY A 279 -13.56 -20.71 13.09
N GLY A 280 -13.06 -20.97 11.88
CA GLY A 280 -13.78 -20.86 10.62
C GLY A 280 -14.34 -19.47 10.36
N ILE A 281 -15.62 -19.43 10.00
CA ILE A 281 -16.38 -18.19 9.76
C ILE A 281 -16.34 -17.27 10.97
N TRP A 282 -16.64 -17.77 12.16
CA TRP A 282 -16.76 -16.94 13.38
C TRP A 282 -15.40 -16.41 13.85
N GLY A 283 -14.35 -17.22 13.73
CA GLY A 283 -12.99 -16.77 13.97
C GLY A 283 -12.60 -15.62 13.05
N THR A 284 -12.92 -15.75 11.76
CA THR A 284 -12.62 -14.71 10.76
C THR A 284 -13.42 -13.42 11.00
N VAL A 285 -14.71 -13.52 11.31
CA VAL A 285 -15.54 -12.36 11.69
C VAL A 285 -14.99 -11.68 12.93
N GLY A 286 -14.60 -12.46 13.95
CA GLY A 286 -13.97 -11.94 15.16
C GLY A 286 -12.68 -11.18 14.89
N LEU A 287 -11.81 -11.71 14.02
CA LEU A 287 -10.58 -11.03 13.59
C LEU A 287 -10.88 -9.71 12.87
N ILE A 288 -11.79 -9.72 11.89
CA ILE A 288 -12.15 -8.52 11.13
C ILE A 288 -12.73 -7.46 12.07
N ALA A 289 -13.66 -7.84 12.96
CA ALA A 289 -14.24 -6.94 13.95
C ALA A 289 -13.17 -6.36 14.90
N PHE A 290 -12.23 -7.19 15.36
CA PHE A 290 -11.13 -6.74 16.21
C PHE A 290 -10.20 -5.75 15.49
N VAL A 291 -9.87 -5.99 14.23
CA VAL A 291 -9.05 -5.09 13.41
C VAL A 291 -9.75 -3.74 13.20
N TYR A 292 -11.04 -3.76 12.85
CA TYR A 292 -11.83 -2.54 12.70
C TYR A 292 -11.93 -1.76 14.02
N GLY A 293 -12.21 -2.46 15.13
CA GLY A 293 -12.24 -1.86 16.46
C GLY A 293 -10.91 -1.22 16.85
N SER A 294 -9.80 -1.93 16.63
CA SER A 294 -8.45 -1.43 16.92
C SER A 294 -8.11 -0.18 16.12
N ILE A 295 -8.48 -0.13 14.83
CA ILE A 295 -8.30 1.06 13.99
C ILE A 295 -9.19 2.22 14.45
N ALA A 296 -10.43 1.92 14.86
CA ALA A 296 -11.39 2.92 15.30
C ALA A 296 -11.00 3.61 16.62
N LEU A 297 -10.42 2.86 17.56
CA LEU A 297 -10.04 3.34 18.90
C LEU A 297 -9.00 4.47 18.86
N GLN A 298 -8.10 4.47 17.88
CA GLN A 298 -7.01 5.46 17.73
C GLN A 298 -6.14 5.68 18.98
N GLN A 299 -6.07 4.69 19.86
CA GLN A 299 -5.22 4.78 21.04
C GLN A 299 -3.82 4.30 20.69
N GLY A 300 -2.82 5.17 20.89
CA GLY A 300 -1.41 4.84 20.70
C GLY A 300 -1.10 4.23 19.33
N ASP A 301 -0.53 3.03 19.36
CA ASP A 301 -0.08 2.27 18.20
C ASP A 301 -1.08 1.18 17.76
N SER A 302 -2.35 1.29 18.17
CA SER A 302 -3.40 0.29 17.89
C SER A 302 -3.61 0.00 16.40
N THR A 303 -3.51 1.01 15.54
CA THR A 303 -3.63 0.80 14.08
C THR A 303 -2.43 0.04 13.52
N PHE A 304 -1.21 0.37 13.95
CA PHE A 304 -0.01 -0.42 13.63
C PHE A 304 -0.15 -1.86 14.11
N ALA A 305 -0.57 -2.07 15.36
CA ALA A 305 -0.78 -3.40 15.93
C ALA A 305 -1.80 -4.22 15.12
N ALA A 306 -2.87 -3.59 14.65
CA ALA A 306 -3.85 -4.22 13.77
C ALA A 306 -3.25 -4.63 12.42
N MET A 307 -2.43 -3.78 11.79
CA MET A 307 -1.73 -4.14 10.54
C MET A 307 -0.74 -5.28 10.76
N LEU A 308 0.02 -5.24 11.86
CA LEU A 308 0.97 -6.30 12.22
C LEU A 308 0.23 -7.62 12.50
N LEU A 309 -0.91 -7.59 13.19
CA LEU A 309 -1.76 -8.76 13.43
C LEU A 309 -2.23 -9.38 12.11
N VAL A 310 -2.73 -8.59 11.17
CA VAL A 310 -3.15 -9.10 9.85
C VAL A 310 -1.97 -9.74 9.11
N TRP A 311 -0.78 -9.13 9.16
CA TRP A 311 0.44 -9.72 8.58
C TRP A 311 0.78 -11.06 9.24
N MET A 312 0.75 -11.15 10.57
CA MET A 312 1.03 -12.38 11.32
C MET A 312 0.02 -13.48 11.02
N VAL A 313 -1.27 -13.14 10.93
CA VAL A 313 -2.33 -14.09 10.56
C VAL A 313 -2.09 -14.64 9.15
N LEU A 314 -1.85 -13.78 8.17
CA LEU A 314 -1.54 -14.21 6.80
C LEU A 314 -0.28 -15.07 6.75
N ALA A 315 0.74 -14.74 7.55
CA ALA A 315 1.98 -15.50 7.63
C ALA A 315 1.73 -16.90 8.23
N GLY A 316 0.93 -16.99 9.30
CA GLY A 316 0.53 -18.25 9.91
C GLY A 316 -0.27 -19.13 8.96
N LEU A 317 -1.26 -18.57 8.25
CA LEU A 317 -2.02 -19.28 7.22
C LEU A 317 -1.13 -19.76 6.07
N ALA A 318 -0.17 -18.94 5.64
CA ALA A 318 0.80 -19.31 4.62
C ALA A 318 1.67 -20.50 5.06
N VAL A 319 2.17 -20.49 6.31
CA VAL A 319 2.94 -21.61 6.87
C VAL A 319 2.09 -22.88 6.95
N PHE A 320 0.89 -22.80 7.51
CA PHE A 320 -0.02 -23.95 7.65
C PHE A 320 -0.31 -24.61 6.30
N ARG A 321 -0.63 -23.80 5.28
CA ARG A 321 -0.82 -24.33 3.92
C ARG A 321 0.44 -24.94 3.33
N THR A 322 1.62 -24.38 3.57
CA THR A 322 2.88 -24.97 3.05
C THR A 322 3.18 -26.32 3.70
N GLN A 323 2.84 -26.52 4.97
CA GLN A 323 3.05 -27.77 5.71
C GLN A 323 2.05 -28.87 5.29
N ASN A 324 0.76 -28.55 5.19
CA ASN A 324 -0.26 -29.52 4.75
C ASN A 324 -0.06 -30.02 3.32
N LEU A 325 0.66 -29.27 2.49
CA LEU A 325 1.02 -29.73 1.15
C LEU A 325 2.20 -30.71 1.14
N GLN A 326 3.03 -30.74 2.19
CA GLN A 326 4.08 -31.74 2.34
C GLN A 326 3.55 -33.07 2.87
N THR A 327 2.44 -33.05 3.62
CA THR A 327 1.80 -34.26 4.17
C THR A 327 0.89 -34.99 3.18
N ILE A 328 0.45 -34.34 2.10
CA ILE A 328 -0.34 -34.97 1.01
C ILE A 328 0.57 -35.63 -0.07
N GLN A 329 1.86 -35.78 0.20
CA GLN A 329 2.66 -36.84 -0.44
C GLN A 329 2.93 -37.97 0.56
N PRO A 330 2.10 -39.03 0.53
CA PRO A 330 2.56 -40.35 0.90
C PRO A 330 2.50 -41.30 -0.31
N GLU A 331 3.56 -42.09 -0.47
CA GLU A 331 3.58 -43.38 -1.16
C GLU A 331 3.27 -43.41 -2.67
N GLY A 332 4.33 -43.48 -3.48
CA GLY A 332 4.21 -43.75 -4.90
C GLY A 332 5.50 -43.60 -5.70
N SER A 333 6.66 -43.92 -5.09
CA SER A 333 7.93 -44.07 -5.83
C SER A 333 8.37 -45.53 -5.96
N ASP A 334 7.50 -46.47 -5.61
CA ASP A 334 7.71 -47.90 -5.84
C ASP A 334 6.52 -48.41 -6.67
N LEU A 335 6.78 -48.68 -7.95
CA LEU A 335 6.07 -49.57 -8.89
C LEU A 335 6.11 -48.94 -10.28
N LEU A 336 7.19 -49.21 -11.00
CA LEU A 336 7.16 -49.78 -12.36
C LEU A 336 8.61 -49.97 -12.85
N THR A 337 9.34 -50.85 -12.16
CA THR A 337 10.20 -51.79 -12.89
C THR A 337 9.30 -52.86 -13.47
N ALA A 338 9.13 -52.88 -14.79
CA ALA A 338 8.72 -54.08 -15.50
C ALA A 338 9.61 -54.24 -16.74
N PRO A 339 10.31 -55.38 -16.88
CA PRO A 339 11.02 -55.73 -18.09
C PRO A 339 10.03 -56.27 -19.12
N HIS A 340 10.19 -55.89 -20.39
CA HIS A 340 10.05 -56.75 -21.57
C HIS A 340 10.50 -55.98 -22.81
#